data_AF-A0A9D2JJ40-F1
#
_entry.id   AF-A0A9D2JJ40-F1
#
_cell.length_a   1.000
_cell.length_b   1.000
_cell.length_c   1.000
_cell.angle_alpha   90.00
_cell.angle_beta   90.00
_cell.angle_gamma   90.00
#
_symmetry.space_group_name_H-M   'P 1'
#
loop_
_entity.id
_entity.type
_entity.pdbx_description
1 polymer ?
#
loop_
_entity_poly.entity_id
_entity_poly.type
_entity_poly.pdbx_seq_one_letter_code
_entity_poly.pdbx_strand_id
1 'polypeptide(L)'
;MTVMQQIGHLASVEYESEVECLTSLYNENREAFGTGMAQVAGQFFVLPIRYHLKYAWDGQYINYKEKIIKRFLAQSKVTYLIDMPVVQFQQDEQRLYFTNFSLDDFEEIRLCLPEEQHLEQVPVTLISRDGQHQVTLKKQVDHFVLPYKLKAYETIILERQ
;
A
#
# COMPACT_ATOMS: atom_id res chain seq x y z
N MET A 1 29.90 -7.27 -2.83
CA MET A 1 29.35 -6.62 -1.62
C MET A 1 28.51 -7.66 -0.90
N THR A 2 28.88 -8.03 0.33
CA THR A 2 28.18 -9.08 1.08
C THR A 2 26.97 -8.51 1.80
N VAL A 3 25.95 -9.34 2.07
CA VAL A 3 24.70 -8.92 2.72
C VAL A 3 24.95 -8.27 4.10
N MET A 4 26.03 -8.64 4.81
CA MET A 4 26.44 -7.99 6.05
C MET A 4 26.91 -6.53 5.87
N GLN A 5 27.51 -6.17 4.73
CA GLN A 5 27.98 -4.80 4.48
C GLN A 5 26.80 -3.84 4.26
N GLN A 6 25.71 -4.29 3.62
CA GLN A 6 24.48 -3.51 3.47
C GLN A 6 23.81 -3.25 4.82
N ILE A 7 23.90 -4.20 5.75
CA ILE A 7 23.38 -4.09 7.11
C ILE A 7 24.15 -3.06 7.94
N GLY A 8 25.49 -3.03 7.81
CA GLY A 8 26.32 -2.01 8.45
C GLY A 8 25.95 -0.61 8.00
N HIS A 9 25.74 -0.41 6.69
CA HIS A 9 25.32 0.90 6.15
C HIS A 9 23.90 1.29 6.58
N LEU A 10 22.96 0.34 6.66
CA LEU A 10 21.60 0.61 7.15
C LEU A 10 21.57 0.92 8.66
N ALA A 11 22.48 0.34 9.45
CA ALA A 11 22.60 0.64 10.88
C ALA A 11 23.14 2.06 11.14
N SER A 12 23.88 2.63 10.18
CA SER A 12 24.38 4.01 10.20
C SER A 12 23.39 5.05 9.65
N VAL A 13 22.16 4.66 9.31
CA VAL A 13 21.15 5.64 8.89
C VAL A 13 20.69 6.42 10.13
N GLU A 14 21.22 7.63 10.25
CA GLU A 14 20.73 8.64 11.18
C GLU A 14 19.57 9.39 10.54
N TYR A 15 18.52 9.64 11.32
CA TYR A 15 17.36 10.39 10.87
C TYR A 15 17.34 11.75 11.57
N GLU A 16 17.15 12.84 10.81
CA GLU A 16 17.28 14.20 11.34
C GLU A 16 16.07 14.65 12.19
N SER A 17 14.83 14.23 11.88
CA SER A 17 13.64 14.54 12.71
C SER A 17 12.40 13.69 12.36
N GLU A 18 11.46 13.58 13.32
CA GLU A 18 10.14 12.91 13.22
C GLU A 18 10.16 11.41 12.88
N VAL A 19 11.09 10.67 13.49
CA VAL A 19 11.20 9.22 13.27
C VAL A 19 10.73 8.42 14.47
N GLU A 20 9.70 7.61 14.27
CA GLU A 20 9.29 6.57 15.21
C GLU A 20 10.04 5.27 14.89
N CYS A 21 10.85 4.82 15.85
CA CYS A 21 11.56 3.56 15.76
C CYS A 21 10.58 2.41 16.10
N LEU A 22 10.27 1.57 15.11
CA LEU A 22 9.36 0.43 15.28
C LEU A 22 10.11 -0.83 15.72
N THR A 23 11.37 -1.00 15.29
CA THR A 23 12.27 -2.06 15.75
C THR A 23 13.71 -1.59 15.84
N SER A 24 14.49 -2.20 16.72
CA SER A 24 15.93 -1.96 16.83
C SER A 24 16.74 -3.12 16.21
N LEU A 25 17.92 -2.80 15.71
CA LEU A 25 18.94 -3.77 15.31
C LEU A 25 19.77 -4.15 16.52
N TYR A 26 19.99 -5.46 16.72
CA TYR A 26 20.74 -6.01 17.84
C TYR A 26 21.97 -6.77 17.36
N ASN A 27 23.10 -6.58 18.05
CA ASN A 27 24.33 -7.32 17.78
C ASN A 27 24.28 -8.73 18.43
N GLU A 28 25.35 -9.49 18.28
CA GLU A 28 25.51 -10.83 18.86
C GLU A 28 25.41 -10.86 20.39
N ASN A 29 25.72 -9.74 21.05
CA ASN A 29 25.62 -9.56 22.50
C ASN A 29 24.25 -9.05 22.96
N ARG A 30 23.28 -8.94 22.05
CA ARG A 30 21.93 -8.35 22.27
C ARG A 30 21.96 -6.86 22.65
N GLU A 31 23.01 -6.15 22.29
CA GLU A 31 23.07 -4.70 22.43
C GLU A 31 22.43 -4.06 21.20
N ALA A 32 21.58 -3.06 21.43
CA ALA A 32 20.96 -2.29 20.35
C ALA A 32 22.00 -1.35 19.73
N PHE A 33 22.15 -1.39 18.40
CA PHE A 33 23.18 -0.62 17.69
C PHE A 33 22.67 0.18 16.48
N GLY A 34 21.36 0.21 16.25
CA GLY A 34 20.77 1.01 15.18
C GLY A 34 19.26 0.81 15.04
N THR A 35 18.65 1.61 14.18
CA THR A 35 17.22 1.54 13.86
C THR A 35 16.96 0.47 12.79
N GLY A 36 15.98 -0.38 13.04
CA GLY A 36 15.50 -1.40 12.11
C GLY A 36 14.41 -0.83 11.21
N MET A 37 13.16 -1.22 11.47
CA MET A 37 12.00 -0.62 10.80
C MET A 37 11.66 0.70 11.49
N ALA A 38 11.31 1.70 10.69
CA ALA A 38 10.98 3.02 11.20
C ALA A 38 9.83 3.64 10.41
N GLN A 39 9.14 4.59 11.04
CA GLN A 39 8.18 5.46 10.40
C GLN A 39 8.71 6.89 10.44
N VAL A 40 8.77 7.57 9.29
CA VAL A 40 9.25 8.94 9.16
C VAL A 40 8.09 9.86 8.84
N ALA A 41 7.97 10.97 9.60
CA ALA A 41 6.93 11.99 9.45
C ALA A 41 5.49 11.43 9.47
N GLY A 42 5.29 10.29 10.13
CA GLY A 42 4.00 9.59 10.14
C GLY A 42 3.57 8.96 8.80
N GLN A 43 4.33 9.15 7.71
CA GLN A 43 3.90 8.84 6.35
C GLN A 43 4.75 7.76 5.68
N PHE A 44 6.06 7.76 5.91
CA PHE A 44 6.97 6.87 5.20
C PHE A 44 7.38 5.70 6.09
N PHE A 45 7.07 4.48 5.64
CA PHE A 45 7.55 3.26 6.29
C PHE A 45 8.91 2.86 5.71
N VAL A 46 9.95 2.95 6.51
CA VAL A 46 11.30 2.53 6.14
C VAL A 46 11.49 1.07 6.53
N LEU A 47 11.62 0.23 5.50
CA LEU A 47 11.83 -1.19 5.63
C LEU A 47 13.24 -1.56 5.15
N PRO A 48 14.19 -1.86 6.04
CA PRO A 48 15.50 -2.36 5.61
C PRO A 48 15.33 -3.74 4.96
N ILE A 49 15.43 -3.77 3.62
CA ILE A 49 15.31 -5.00 2.84
C ILE A 49 16.52 -5.87 3.16
N ARG A 50 16.26 -7.01 3.80
CA ARG A 50 17.28 -7.95 4.25
C ARG A 50 17.02 -9.28 3.56
N TYR A 51 18.06 -9.76 2.85
CA TYR A 51 18.27 -11.13 2.36
C TYR A 51 17.56 -11.63 1.10
N HIS A 52 16.42 -11.08 0.68
CA HIS A 52 15.70 -11.60 -0.49
C HIS A 52 15.51 -10.55 -1.57
N LEU A 53 16.59 -10.13 -2.24
CA LEU A 53 16.52 -9.22 -3.40
C LEU A 53 15.51 -9.70 -4.45
N LYS A 54 15.43 -11.02 -4.66
CA LYS A 54 14.46 -11.65 -5.58
C LYS A 54 13.00 -11.45 -5.15
N TYR A 55 12.71 -11.44 -3.85
CA TYR A 55 11.37 -11.37 -3.30
C TYR A 55 11.06 -10.01 -2.64
N ALA A 56 11.98 -9.05 -2.73
CA ALA A 56 11.87 -7.67 -2.25
C ALA A 56 11.01 -7.50 -0.98
N TRP A 57 9.87 -6.81 -1.10
CA TRP A 57 8.93 -6.52 -0.02
C TRP A 57 8.14 -7.76 0.42
N ASP A 58 7.79 -8.67 -0.50
CA ASP A 58 7.09 -9.93 -0.20
C ASP A 58 7.88 -10.77 0.80
N GLY A 59 9.21 -10.81 0.64
CA GLY A 59 10.12 -11.49 1.56
C GLY A 59 10.19 -10.88 2.96
N GLN A 60 9.58 -9.71 3.18
CA GLN A 60 9.48 -9.07 4.49
C GLN A 60 8.10 -9.26 5.14
N TYR A 61 7.09 -9.68 4.38
CA TYR A 61 5.74 -9.98 4.87
C TYR A 61 5.65 -11.40 5.44
N ILE A 62 6.61 -11.74 6.30
CA ILE A 62 6.70 -13.04 6.99
C ILE A 62 7.06 -12.81 8.47
N ASN A 63 6.68 -13.74 9.34
CA ASN A 63 7.00 -13.75 10.76
C ASN A 63 6.49 -12.51 11.53
N TYR A 64 7.28 -11.95 12.44
CA TYR A 64 6.88 -10.83 13.29
C TYR A 64 6.75 -9.50 12.52
N LYS A 65 7.44 -9.36 11.37
CA LYS A 65 7.44 -8.13 10.56
C LYS A 65 6.08 -7.89 9.93
N GLU A 66 5.38 -8.94 9.51
CA GLU A 66 4.00 -8.88 9.04
C GLU A 66 3.10 -8.16 10.04
N LYS A 67 3.20 -8.49 11.34
CA LYS A 67 2.40 -7.86 12.40
C LYS A 67 2.68 -6.36 12.50
N ILE A 68 3.94 -5.95 12.34
CA ILE A 68 4.36 -4.54 12.42
C ILE A 68 3.85 -3.78 11.19
N ILE A 69 4.02 -4.35 9.99
CA ILE A 69 3.51 -3.77 8.74
C ILE A 69 1.98 -3.63 8.80
N LYS A 70 1.26 -4.69 9.21
CA LYS A 70 -0.20 -4.65 9.37
C LYS A 70 -0.64 -3.59 10.38
N ARG A 71 0.08 -3.44 11.50
CA ARG A 71 -0.23 -2.41 12.51
C ARG A 71 -0.02 -1.01 11.95
N PHE A 72 1.09 -0.77 11.25
CA PHE A 72 1.37 0.49 10.60
C PHE A 72 0.28 0.83 9.57
N LEU A 73 -0.09 -0.13 8.71
CA LEU A 73 -1.15 0.05 7.71
C LEU A 73 -2.52 0.29 8.36
N ALA A 74 -2.85 -0.40 9.46
CA ALA A 74 -4.12 -0.21 10.18
C ALA A 74 -4.25 1.18 10.83
N GLN A 75 -3.13 1.82 11.17
CA GLN A 75 -3.11 3.17 11.71
C GLN A 75 -3.05 4.24 10.61
N SER A 76 -2.66 3.84 9.40
CA SER A 76 -2.49 4.74 8.28
C SER A 76 -3.82 4.89 7.53
N LYS A 77 -4.23 6.12 7.24
CA LYS A 77 -5.38 6.42 6.38
C LYS A 77 -5.01 6.23 4.91
N VAL A 78 -4.65 5.02 4.52
CA VAL A 78 -4.23 4.72 3.14
C VAL A 78 -5.40 4.15 2.36
N THR A 79 -5.59 4.65 1.14
CA THR A 79 -6.47 4.04 0.16
C THR A 79 -5.83 2.77 -0.38
N TYR A 80 -6.57 1.66 -0.47
CA TYR A 80 -6.08 0.39 -1.00
C TYR A 80 -7.17 -0.43 -1.68
N LEU A 81 -6.76 -1.34 -2.57
CA LEU A 81 -7.64 -2.31 -3.22
C LEU A 81 -7.80 -3.58 -2.37
N ILE A 82 -8.95 -4.22 -2.46
CA ILE A 82 -9.30 -5.45 -1.72
C ILE A 82 -9.49 -6.58 -2.71
N ASP A 83 -8.78 -7.70 -2.51
CA ASP A 83 -8.87 -8.91 -3.35
C ASP A 83 -8.63 -8.69 -4.85
N MET A 84 -7.87 -7.66 -5.22
CA MET A 84 -7.51 -7.34 -6.61
C MET A 84 -5.98 -7.42 -6.83
N PRO A 85 -5.37 -8.62 -6.70
CA PRO A 85 -3.93 -8.77 -6.90
C PRO A 85 -3.55 -8.36 -8.33
N VAL A 86 -2.32 -7.84 -8.51
CA VAL A 86 -1.76 -7.46 -9.84
C VAL A 86 -2.44 -6.23 -10.48
N VAL A 87 -3.52 -5.72 -9.91
CA VAL A 87 -4.07 -4.41 -10.30
C VAL A 87 -3.19 -3.32 -9.70
N GLN A 88 -2.59 -2.51 -10.57
CA GLN A 88 -1.91 -1.30 -10.13
C GLN A 88 -2.94 -0.24 -9.79
N PHE A 89 -2.79 0.32 -8.60
CA PHE A 89 -3.58 1.42 -8.11
C PHE A 89 -2.71 2.66 -7.92
N GLN A 90 -3.17 3.79 -8.44
CA GLN A 90 -2.56 5.10 -8.18
C GLN A 90 -3.68 6.09 -7.87
N GLN A 91 -3.39 7.08 -7.04
CA GLN A 91 -4.35 8.15 -6.77
C GLN A 91 -3.64 9.51 -6.81
N ASP A 92 -4.32 10.50 -7.36
CA ASP A 92 -4.05 11.91 -7.12
C ASP A 92 -5.24 12.53 -6.35
N GLU A 93 -5.27 13.85 -6.20
CA GLU A 93 -6.31 14.54 -5.41
C GLU A 93 -7.73 14.26 -5.94
N GLN A 94 -7.91 14.12 -7.25
CA GLN A 94 -9.23 14.01 -7.88
C GLN A 94 -9.47 12.66 -8.56
N ARG A 95 -8.41 11.90 -8.86
CA ARG A 95 -8.50 10.72 -9.72
C ARG A 95 -7.91 9.50 -9.06
N LEU A 96 -8.61 8.40 -9.27
CA LEU A 96 -8.20 7.05 -8.90
C LEU A 96 -7.95 6.27 -10.19
N TYR A 97 -6.71 5.83 -10.40
CA TYR A 97 -6.29 5.07 -11.57
C TYR A 97 -6.20 3.60 -11.23
N PHE A 98 -6.79 2.77 -12.08
CA PHE A 98 -6.77 1.32 -11.95
C PHE A 98 -6.26 0.73 -13.26
N THR A 99 -5.16 -0.03 -13.19
CA THR A 99 -4.62 -0.75 -14.34
C THR A 99 -4.50 -2.23 -14.01
N ASN A 100 -5.29 -3.06 -14.67
CA ASN A 100 -5.20 -4.51 -14.55
C ASN A 100 -4.11 -5.04 -15.49
N PHE A 101 -2.99 -5.53 -14.95
CA PHE A 101 -1.92 -6.13 -15.74
C PHE A 101 -2.02 -7.65 -15.87
N SER A 102 -3.09 -8.26 -15.35
CA SER A 102 -3.29 -9.70 -15.38
C SER A 102 -4.09 -10.15 -16.62
N LEU A 103 -4.16 -11.48 -16.80
CA LEU A 103 -5.05 -12.14 -17.75
C LEU A 103 -6.46 -12.36 -17.20
N ASP A 104 -6.64 -12.14 -15.89
CA ASP A 104 -7.88 -12.41 -15.19
C ASP A 104 -8.73 -11.14 -15.11
N ASP A 105 -10.03 -11.31 -15.28
CA ASP A 105 -10.98 -10.23 -15.05
C ASP A 105 -11.34 -10.14 -13.56
N PHE A 106 -11.71 -8.95 -13.10
CA PHE A 106 -12.32 -8.73 -11.79
C PHE A 106 -13.78 -8.30 -12.00
N GLU A 107 -14.73 -9.05 -11.45
CA GLU A 107 -16.16 -8.79 -11.65
C GLU A 107 -16.63 -7.46 -11.04
N GLU A 108 -15.94 -7.00 -10.00
CA GLU A 108 -16.18 -5.72 -9.33
C GLU A 108 -14.88 -5.13 -8.81
N ILE A 109 -14.87 -3.82 -8.57
CA ILE A 109 -13.74 -3.13 -7.95
C ILE A 109 -14.07 -2.88 -6.49
N ARG A 110 -13.21 -3.40 -5.60
CA ARG A 110 -13.32 -3.22 -4.15
C ARG A 110 -12.16 -2.39 -3.66
N LEU A 111 -12.46 -1.30 -2.95
CA LEU A 111 -11.45 -0.40 -2.42
C LEU A 111 -11.85 0.17 -1.07
N CYS A 112 -10.87 0.34 -0.19
CA CYS A 112 -11.03 1.10 1.03
C CYS A 112 -10.67 2.56 0.76
N LEU A 113 -11.57 3.47 1.12
CA LEU A 113 -11.42 4.92 0.99
C LEU A 113 -11.55 5.54 2.39
N PRO A 114 -10.45 5.66 3.16
CA PRO A 114 -10.50 6.05 4.57
C PRO A 114 -11.14 7.41 4.83
N GLU A 115 -10.97 8.36 3.92
CA GLU A 115 -11.52 9.72 4.07
C GLU A 115 -13.02 9.74 3.84
N GLU A 116 -13.50 8.91 2.92
CA GLU A 116 -14.90 8.80 2.51
C GLU A 116 -15.69 7.79 3.37
N GLN A 117 -15.10 7.17 4.39
CA GLN A 117 -15.78 6.19 5.26
C GLN A 117 -17.04 6.72 5.95
N HIS A 118 -17.22 8.03 6.05
CA HIS A 118 -18.42 8.65 6.61
C HIS A 118 -19.60 8.70 5.61
N LEU A 119 -19.35 8.37 4.33
CA LEU A 119 -20.34 8.37 3.26
C LEU A 119 -20.86 6.96 2.99
N GLU A 120 -22.14 6.84 2.67
CA GLU A 120 -22.72 5.57 2.22
C GLU A 120 -22.47 5.31 0.73
N GLN A 121 -22.28 6.39 -0.03
CA GLN A 121 -22.10 6.37 -1.49
C GLN A 121 -21.19 7.50 -1.91
N VAL A 122 -20.33 7.25 -2.92
CA VAL A 122 -19.46 8.26 -3.52
C VAL A 122 -19.75 8.33 -5.02
N PRO A 123 -20.35 9.41 -5.53
CA PRO A 123 -20.54 9.60 -6.96
C PRO A 123 -19.19 9.87 -7.62
N VAL A 124 -18.92 9.17 -8.72
CA VAL A 124 -17.67 9.31 -9.48
C VAL A 124 -17.95 9.22 -10.98
N THR A 125 -17.11 9.85 -11.78
CA THR A 125 -17.10 9.66 -13.23
C THR A 125 -16.13 8.53 -13.57
N LEU A 126 -16.65 7.42 -14.10
CA LEU A 126 -15.84 6.38 -14.71
C LEU A 126 -15.38 6.84 -16.10
N ILE A 127 -14.07 6.84 -16.34
CA ILE A 127 -13.45 7.10 -17.63
C ILE A 127 -12.77 5.81 -18.06
N SER A 128 -13.24 5.22 -19.16
CA SER A 128 -12.64 4.03 -19.78
C SER A 128 -12.42 4.28 -21.28
N ARG A 129 -11.95 3.25 -22.00
CA ARG A 129 -11.83 3.32 -23.47
C ARG A 129 -13.18 3.48 -24.17
N ASP A 130 -14.25 2.99 -23.55
CA ASP A 130 -15.60 3.00 -24.12
C ASP A 130 -16.30 4.35 -23.93
N GLY A 131 -15.73 5.24 -23.10
CA GLY A 131 -16.23 6.59 -22.87
C GLY A 131 -16.26 6.97 -21.40
N GLN A 132 -17.13 7.93 -21.07
CA GLN A 132 -17.31 8.43 -19.72
C GLN A 132 -18.73 8.14 -19.23
N HIS A 133 -18.85 7.60 -18.02
CA HIS A 133 -20.12 7.23 -17.41
C HIS A 133 -20.16 7.67 -15.95
N GLN A 134 -21.29 8.24 -15.53
CA GLN A 134 -21.54 8.51 -14.11
C GLN A 134 -21.84 7.19 -13.40
N VAL A 135 -21.10 6.90 -12.34
CA VAL A 135 -21.26 5.70 -11.53
C VAL A 135 -21.18 6.07 -10.05
N THR A 136 -21.47 5.10 -9.19
CA THR A 136 -21.47 5.34 -7.75
C THR A 136 -20.78 4.18 -7.05
N LEU A 137 -19.76 4.51 -6.27
CA LEU A 137 -19.17 3.60 -5.30
C LEU A 137 -20.15 3.45 -4.14
N LYS A 138 -20.51 2.22 -3.80
CA LYS A 138 -21.42 1.93 -2.69
C LYS A 138 -20.66 1.35 -1.53
N LYS A 139 -20.86 1.89 -0.34
CA LYS A 139 -20.26 1.36 0.87
C LYS A 139 -20.85 -0.01 1.21
N GLN A 140 -19.98 -0.94 1.57
CA GLN A 140 -20.29 -2.25 2.14
C GLN A 140 -19.43 -2.43 3.38
N VAL A 141 -20.06 -2.48 4.56
CA VAL A 141 -19.41 -2.68 5.87
C VAL A 141 -18.26 -1.70 6.15
N ASP A 142 -17.07 -1.97 5.63
CA ASP A 142 -15.81 -1.25 5.84
C ASP A 142 -15.11 -0.81 4.54
N HIS A 143 -15.69 -1.05 3.36
CA HIS A 143 -15.10 -0.71 2.07
C HIS A 143 -16.15 -0.22 1.06
N PHE A 144 -15.69 0.22 -0.10
CA PHE A 144 -16.53 0.63 -1.22
C PHE A 144 -16.44 -0.37 -2.35
N VAL A 145 -17.57 -0.58 -3.03
CA VAL A 145 -17.70 -1.46 -4.18
C VAL A 145 -18.22 -0.69 -5.37
N LEU A 146 -17.52 -0.83 -6.50
CA LEU A 146 -18.01 -0.46 -7.81
C LEU A 146 -18.43 -1.73 -8.56
N PRO A 147 -19.71 -1.88 -8.96
CA PRO A 147 -20.15 -3.00 -9.80
C PRO A 147 -19.70 -2.77 -11.26
N TYR A 148 -18.39 -2.74 -11.47
CA TYR A 148 -17.74 -2.60 -12.76
C TYR A 148 -16.77 -3.76 -12.96
N LYS A 149 -16.97 -4.50 -14.05
CA LYS A 149 -16.07 -5.57 -14.44
C LYS A 149 -14.80 -5.00 -15.04
N LEU A 150 -13.71 -5.00 -14.29
CA LEU A 150 -12.38 -4.59 -14.75
C LEU A 150 -11.73 -5.74 -15.53
N LYS A 151 -11.68 -5.60 -16.85
CA LYS A 151 -11.18 -6.63 -17.75
C LYS A 151 -9.67 -6.78 -17.68
N ALA A 152 -9.17 -7.93 -18.13
CA ALA A 152 -7.76 -8.16 -18.37
C ALA A 152 -7.16 -7.04 -19.25
N TYR A 153 -5.98 -6.54 -18.86
CA TYR A 153 -5.26 -5.47 -19.56
C TYR A 153 -6.02 -4.14 -19.71
N GLU A 154 -7.05 -3.94 -18.91
CA GLU A 154 -7.83 -2.70 -18.92
C GLU A 154 -7.22 -1.64 -18.01
N THR A 155 -7.36 -0.38 -18.41
CA THR A 155 -7.10 0.78 -17.55
C THR A 155 -8.33 1.65 -17.52
N ILE A 156 -8.74 2.03 -16.31
CA ILE A 156 -9.83 2.97 -16.08
C ILE A 156 -9.40 4.05 -15.09
N ILE A 157 -10.15 5.13 -15.07
CA ILE A 157 -10.00 6.23 -14.11
C ILE A 157 -11.37 6.45 -13.45
N LEU A 158 -11.39 6.63 -12.12
CA LEU A 158 -12.53 7.19 -11.42
C LEU A 158 -12.19 8.62 -11.02
N GLU A 159 -12.94 9.58 -11.52
CA GLU A 159 -12.80 11.00 -11.17
C GLU A 159 -13.85 11.38 -10.13
N ARG A 160 -13.39 11.85 -8.97
CA ARG A 160 -14.23 12.38 -7.88
C ARG A 160 -14.86 13.70 -8.32
N GLN A 161 -16.12 13.92 -7.95
CA GLN A 161 -16.84 15.18 -8.16
C GLN A 161 -16.51 16.23 -7.11
#